data_AF-A0A134AHW3-F1
#
_entry.id   AF-A0A134AHW3-F1
#
_cell.length_a   1.000
_cell.length_b   1.000
_cell.length_c   1.000
_cell.angle_alpha   90.00
_cell.angle_beta   90.00
_cell.angle_gamma   90.00
#
_symmetry.space_group_name_H-M   'P 1'
#
loop_
_entity.id
_entity.type
_entity.pdbx_description
1 polymer ?
#
loop_
_entity_poly.entity_id
_entity_poly.type
_entity_poly.pdbx_seq_one_letter_code
_entity_poly.pdbx_strand_id
1 'polypeptide(L)'
;MFGNKKSFNEGMKSGIRLSEEIVKRDTRAINKLYEILKNITGDTRELKETFKEVIKSLENSEIEKLFGIVKTSNPNDLEEEEKIILLQILVDISKRYGSNSNQKEFLRNLTLYFEINFEDLLRENNFKKAIDNIDSKKSEKIMYKIIKEYLYLENNTNNYGNKYNEYLSLFVYGLADNKNIEYEVEFKVIIFGEEILYQQFSKYSYNFEENQEYTYENVEENDKNIEYEGLYINNIMQIKKDETKEISYKNLYVNSYINCNGILKLKKCTIYYNNTEEGNGIILSKNANISIENCNIICKKMDKSIFIKTLGNNKVSIKNSKFLDCSYFLKVGESYSSTQNKVTIDNCDIINCSDDFY
;
A
#
# COMPACT_ATOMS: atom_id res chain seq x y z
N MET A 1 -3.23 -2.40 27.17
CA MET A 1 -2.64 -1.07 26.93
C MET A 1 -2.95 -0.71 25.50
N PHE A 2 -3.78 0.32 25.28
CA PHE A 2 -4.18 0.76 23.94
C PHE A 2 -3.07 1.64 23.34
N GLY A 3 -2.30 1.10 22.39
CA GLY A 3 -1.40 1.89 21.56
C GLY A 3 -2.20 2.91 20.74
N ASN A 4 -1.76 4.16 20.75
CA ASN A 4 -2.48 5.32 20.20
C ASN A 4 -2.64 5.23 18.67
N LYS A 5 -3.81 4.86 18.15
CA LYS A 5 -4.21 5.10 16.74
C LYS A 5 -3.94 6.53 16.27
N LYS A 6 -3.97 7.49 17.20
CA LYS A 6 -3.69 8.90 16.96
C LYS A 6 -2.21 9.17 16.63
N SER A 7 -1.26 8.46 17.26
CA SER A 7 0.17 8.66 16.99
C SER A 7 0.59 8.06 15.65
N PHE A 8 -0.10 7.00 15.19
CA PHE A 8 0.09 6.42 13.86
C PHE A 8 -0.30 7.40 12.74
N ASN A 9 -1.49 8.00 12.82
CA ASN A 9 -1.98 8.95 11.81
C ASN A 9 -1.18 10.26 11.80
N GLU A 10 -0.66 10.71 12.95
CA GLU A 10 0.23 11.87 13.04
C GLU A 10 1.64 11.56 12.50
N GLY A 11 2.14 10.34 12.70
CA GLY A 11 3.38 9.83 12.12
C GLY A 11 3.32 9.76 10.59
N MET A 12 2.27 9.16 10.03
CA MET A 12 2.06 9.07 8.58
C MET A 12 1.96 10.46 7.92
N LYS A 13 1.16 11.38 8.50
CA LYS A 13 1.05 12.76 7.98
C LYS A 13 2.38 13.51 8.01
N SER A 14 3.17 13.32 9.07
CA SER A 14 4.48 13.96 9.22
C SER A 14 5.50 13.37 8.24
N GLY A 15 5.48 12.05 8.05
CA GLY A 15 6.33 11.35 7.07
C GLY A 15 6.01 11.76 5.63
N ILE A 16 4.73 11.79 5.24
CA ILE A 16 4.28 12.27 3.92
C ILE A 16 4.74 13.71 3.69
N ARG A 17 4.51 14.61 4.66
CA ARG A 17 4.91 16.02 4.53
C ARG A 17 6.42 16.21 4.43
N LEU A 18 7.22 15.49 5.23
CA LEU A 18 8.68 15.53 5.14
C LEU A 18 9.18 15.00 3.79
N SER A 19 8.58 13.90 3.31
CA SER A 19 8.91 13.31 2.02
C SER A 19 8.58 14.26 0.86
N GLU A 20 7.43 14.94 0.94
CA GLU A 20 7.04 15.96 -0.03
C GLU A 20 7.94 17.20 0.01
N GLU A 21 8.35 17.66 1.20
CA GLU A 21 9.21 18.83 1.36
C GLU A 21 10.63 18.57 0.81
N ILE A 22 11.17 17.36 1.02
CA ILE A 22 12.45 16.90 0.45
C ILE A 22 12.35 16.82 -1.07
N VAL A 23 11.35 16.11 -1.60
CA VAL A 23 11.09 16.00 -3.05
C VAL A 23 10.95 17.40 -3.67
N LYS A 24 10.15 18.29 -3.08
CA LYS A 24 9.95 19.66 -3.59
C LYS A 24 11.22 20.50 -3.56
N ARG A 25 12.14 20.28 -2.61
CA ARG A 25 13.41 21.02 -2.53
C ARG A 25 14.39 20.53 -3.59
N ASP A 26 14.47 19.22 -3.77
CA ASP A 26 15.46 18.60 -4.64
C ASP A 26 15.01 18.67 -6.12
N THR A 27 13.72 18.54 -6.41
CA THR A 27 13.12 18.89 -7.73
C THR A 27 13.38 20.35 -8.12
N ARG A 28 13.37 21.29 -7.15
CA ARG A 28 13.69 22.71 -7.42
C ARG A 28 15.16 22.92 -7.76
N ALA A 29 16.08 22.23 -7.08
CA ALA A 29 17.50 22.28 -7.38
C ALA A 29 17.81 21.69 -8.78
N ILE A 30 17.16 20.56 -9.12
CA ILE A 30 17.27 19.89 -10.42
C ILE A 30 16.75 20.78 -11.55
N ASN A 31 15.56 21.37 -11.40
CA ASN A 31 14.99 22.29 -12.40
C ASN A 31 15.87 23.52 -12.62
N LYS A 32 16.52 24.03 -11.55
CA LYS A 32 17.44 25.16 -11.64
C LYS A 32 18.71 24.79 -12.43
N LEU A 33 19.25 23.58 -12.24
CA LEU A 33 20.36 23.05 -13.03
C LEU A 33 19.98 22.86 -14.51
N TYR A 34 18.77 22.36 -14.78
CA TYR A 34 18.25 22.17 -16.14
C TYR A 34 18.15 23.50 -16.90
N GLU A 35 17.65 24.56 -16.25
CA GLU A 35 17.56 25.90 -16.85
C GLU A 35 18.93 26.55 -17.08
N ILE A 36 19.91 26.33 -16.19
CA ILE A 36 21.30 26.78 -16.40
C ILE A 36 21.89 26.14 -17.66
N LEU A 37 21.69 24.83 -17.84
CA LEU A 37 22.20 24.08 -19.00
C LEU A 37 21.48 24.44 -20.31
N LYS A 38 20.19 24.79 -20.25
CA LYS A 38 19.42 25.25 -21.42
C LYS A 38 19.99 26.53 -22.03
N ASN A 39 20.61 27.37 -21.19
CA ASN A 39 21.18 28.66 -21.56
C ASN A 39 22.67 28.59 -21.99
N ILE A 40 23.30 27.41 -22.00
CA ILE A 40 24.66 27.25 -22.54
C ILE A 40 24.59 27.16 -24.07
N THR A 41 25.15 28.14 -24.77
CA THR A 41 25.14 28.22 -26.24
C THR A 41 26.29 27.40 -26.84
N GLY A 42 25.97 26.18 -27.28
CA GLY A 42 26.85 25.24 -27.99
C GLY A 42 26.09 23.95 -28.37
N ASP A 43 26.65 23.11 -29.25
CA ASP A 43 26.05 21.80 -29.58
C ASP A 43 26.18 20.86 -28.37
N THR A 44 25.12 20.88 -27.57
CA THR A 44 25.03 20.28 -26.23
C THR A 44 24.03 19.13 -26.23
N ARG A 45 23.68 18.59 -27.41
CA ARG A 45 22.59 17.61 -27.56
C ARG A 45 22.90 16.30 -26.82
N GLU A 46 24.10 15.76 -27.00
CA GLU A 46 24.60 14.59 -26.26
C GLU A 46 24.67 14.87 -24.76
N LEU A 47 25.16 16.05 -24.37
CA LEU A 47 25.25 16.44 -22.95
C LEU A 47 23.86 16.53 -22.30
N LYS A 48 22.86 17.06 -23.02
CA LYS A 48 21.46 17.17 -22.55
C LYS A 48 20.79 15.81 -22.41
N GLU A 49 21.11 14.86 -23.29
CA GLU A 49 20.58 13.49 -23.21
C GLU A 49 21.21 12.72 -22.04
N THR A 50 22.54 12.74 -21.92
CA THR A 50 23.26 12.14 -20.78
C THR A 50 22.80 12.73 -19.44
N PHE A 51 22.58 14.05 -19.35
CA PHE A 51 22.08 14.66 -18.12
C PHE A 51 20.62 14.32 -17.83
N LYS A 52 19.75 14.14 -18.83
CA LYS A 52 18.37 13.67 -18.61
C LYS A 52 18.36 12.26 -18.02
N GLU A 53 19.27 11.40 -18.48
CA GLU A 53 19.43 10.06 -17.92
C GLU A 53 19.97 10.09 -16.48
N VAL A 54 20.92 10.99 -16.18
CA VAL A 54 21.39 11.23 -14.82
C VAL A 54 20.27 11.77 -13.91
N ILE A 55 19.47 12.72 -14.37
CA ILE A 55 18.31 13.24 -13.62
C ILE A 55 17.30 12.12 -13.34
N LYS A 56 16.96 11.33 -14.36
CA LYS A 56 16.00 10.22 -14.23
C LYS A 56 16.52 9.12 -13.29
N SER A 57 17.83 8.84 -13.29
CA SER A 57 18.43 7.88 -12.38
C SER A 57 18.52 8.40 -10.93
N LEU A 58 18.74 9.70 -10.74
CA LEU A 58 18.69 10.34 -9.42
C LEU A 58 17.27 10.39 -8.87
N GLU A 59 16.27 10.75 -9.69
CA GLU A 59 14.84 10.73 -9.32
C GLU A 59 14.39 9.32 -8.93
N ASN A 60 14.77 8.29 -9.71
CA ASN A 60 14.49 6.90 -9.37
C ASN A 60 15.20 6.49 -8.06
N SER A 61 16.48 6.85 -7.88
CA SER A 61 17.24 6.53 -6.66
C SER A 61 16.69 7.23 -5.41
N GLU A 62 16.18 8.47 -5.55
CA GLU A 62 15.55 9.19 -4.45
C GLU A 62 14.18 8.62 -4.10
N ILE A 63 13.36 8.26 -5.08
CA ILE A 63 12.10 7.52 -4.88
C ILE A 63 12.38 6.17 -4.21
N GLU A 64 13.37 5.42 -4.68
CA GLU A 64 13.81 4.15 -4.08
C GLU A 64 14.23 4.34 -2.61
N LYS A 65 14.95 5.41 -2.29
CA LYS A 65 15.31 5.77 -0.90
C LYS A 65 14.13 6.25 -0.06
N LEU A 66 13.19 7.01 -0.66
CA LEU A 66 12.02 7.59 0.01
C LEU A 66 10.97 6.53 0.38
N PHE A 67 10.87 5.46 -0.41
CA PHE A 67 9.91 4.36 -0.22
C PHE A 67 10.53 3.09 0.38
N GLY A 68 11.83 3.10 0.71
CA GLY A 68 12.53 1.88 1.14
C GLY A 68 12.63 0.80 0.06
N ILE A 69 12.40 1.13 -1.22
CA ILE A 69 12.77 0.32 -2.40
C ILE A 69 14.25 0.54 -2.73
N VAL A 70 15.08 0.81 -1.72
CA VAL A 70 16.51 0.63 -1.92
C VAL A 70 16.68 -0.88 -2.10
N LYS A 71 17.36 -1.30 -3.17
CA LYS A 71 17.95 -2.64 -3.29
C LYS A 71 19.00 -2.87 -2.18
N THR A 72 18.62 -2.76 -0.92
CA THR A 72 19.41 -3.18 0.23
C THR A 72 18.70 -4.36 0.86
N SER A 73 18.96 -5.48 0.19
CA SER A 73 18.96 -6.82 0.77
C SER A 73 17.57 -7.43 0.97
N ASN A 74 17.13 -8.17 -0.05
CA ASN A 74 15.87 -8.90 -0.08
C ASN A 74 16.02 -10.18 0.77
N PRO A 75 15.04 -10.59 1.60
CA PRO A 75 15.05 -11.90 2.25
C PRO A 75 15.30 -13.08 1.30
N ASN A 76 14.96 -12.95 0.02
CA ASN A 76 15.28 -13.94 -1.03
C ASN A 76 16.75 -14.03 -1.41
N ASP A 77 17.57 -13.04 -1.04
CA ASP A 77 19.03 -13.08 -1.24
C ASP A 77 19.72 -14.05 -0.27
N LEU A 78 18.99 -14.62 0.71
CA LEU A 78 19.49 -15.65 1.60
C LEU A 78 19.49 -17.04 0.94
N GLU A 79 20.55 -17.81 1.18
CA GLU A 79 20.60 -19.22 0.84
C GLU A 79 19.62 -20.04 1.71
N GLU A 80 19.28 -21.23 1.26
CA GLU A 80 18.29 -22.09 1.94
C GLU A 80 18.70 -22.41 3.39
N GLU A 81 19.98 -22.73 3.61
CA GLU A 81 20.52 -22.97 4.95
C GLU A 81 20.42 -21.72 5.84
N GLU A 82 20.72 -20.53 5.30
CA GLU A 82 20.63 -19.25 6.02
C GLU A 82 19.17 -18.93 6.42
N LYS A 83 18.20 -19.23 5.53
CA LYS A 83 16.76 -19.09 5.81
C LYS A 83 16.31 -20.02 6.94
N ILE A 84 16.76 -21.27 6.94
CA ILE A 84 16.46 -22.25 7.99
C ILE A 84 17.04 -21.79 9.33
N ILE A 85 18.31 -21.36 9.34
CA ILE A 85 18.98 -20.86 10.55
C ILE A 85 18.23 -19.64 11.12
N LEU A 86 17.84 -18.69 10.26
CA LEU A 86 17.05 -17.52 10.67
C LEU A 86 15.74 -17.93 11.33
N LEU A 87 14.96 -18.81 10.70
CA LEU A 87 13.68 -19.27 11.25
C LEU A 87 13.86 -20.02 12.58
N GLN A 88 14.89 -20.86 12.71
CA GLN A 88 15.18 -21.56 13.96
C GLN A 88 15.54 -20.61 15.10
N ILE A 89 16.31 -19.54 14.82
CA ILE A 89 16.60 -18.49 15.81
C ILE A 89 15.30 -17.84 16.29
N LEU A 90 14.40 -17.46 15.38
CA LEU A 90 13.12 -16.83 15.73
C LEU A 90 12.21 -17.79 16.53
N VAL A 91 12.17 -19.08 16.19
CA VAL A 91 11.45 -20.12 16.93
C VAL A 91 12.03 -20.28 18.34
N ASP A 92 13.35 -20.28 18.50
CA ASP A 92 13.98 -20.41 19.82
C ASP A 92 13.70 -19.19 20.71
N ILE A 93 13.80 -17.97 20.16
CA ILE A 93 13.39 -16.73 20.85
C ILE A 93 11.91 -16.83 21.28
N SER A 94 11.02 -17.27 20.37
CA SER A 94 9.58 -17.43 20.64
C SER A 94 9.31 -18.40 21.79
N LYS A 95 9.98 -19.56 21.80
CA LYS A 95 9.86 -20.57 22.85
C LYS A 95 10.37 -20.07 24.19
N ARG A 96 11.52 -19.38 24.20
CA ARG A 96 12.20 -18.94 25.43
C ARG A 96 11.50 -17.76 26.11
N TYR A 97 11.05 -16.78 25.33
CA TYR A 97 10.52 -15.52 25.87
C TYR A 97 9.01 -15.34 25.68
N GLY A 98 8.35 -16.27 25.00
CA GLY A 98 6.96 -16.12 24.57
C GLY A 98 6.83 -15.23 23.35
N SER A 99 5.63 -15.21 22.75
CA SER A 99 5.33 -14.36 21.59
C SER A 99 3.91 -13.85 21.63
N ASN A 100 3.74 -12.58 21.26
CA ASN A 100 2.42 -11.98 21.08
C ASN A 100 1.80 -12.39 19.72
N SER A 101 0.60 -11.90 19.41
CA SER A 101 -0.11 -12.21 18.17
C SER A 101 0.68 -11.80 16.92
N ASN A 102 1.25 -10.60 16.92
CA ASN A 102 1.94 -10.02 15.77
C ASN A 102 3.24 -10.80 15.46
N GLN A 103 3.98 -11.20 16.50
CA GLN A 103 5.17 -12.03 16.36
C GLN A 103 4.84 -13.44 15.85
N LYS A 104 3.75 -14.05 16.33
CA LYS A 104 3.29 -15.35 15.81
C LYS A 104 2.91 -15.25 14.33
N GLU A 105 2.26 -14.15 13.94
CA GLU A 105 1.89 -13.91 12.56
C GLU A 105 3.11 -13.65 11.66
N PHE A 106 4.07 -12.86 12.13
CA PHE A 106 5.36 -12.64 11.46
C PHE A 106 6.05 -13.97 11.16
N LEU A 107 6.22 -14.82 12.17
CA LEU A 107 6.93 -16.09 12.03
C LEU A 107 6.22 -17.04 11.07
N ARG A 108 4.88 -17.11 11.16
CA ARG A 108 4.05 -17.89 10.23
C ARG A 108 4.24 -17.40 8.79
N ASN A 109 4.11 -16.10 8.56
CA ASN A 109 4.20 -15.51 7.23
C ASN A 109 5.60 -15.69 6.64
N LEU A 110 6.66 -15.43 7.40
CA LEU A 110 8.04 -15.62 6.95
C LEU A 110 8.35 -17.09 6.63
N THR A 111 7.86 -18.03 7.43
CA THR A 111 8.02 -19.47 7.15
C THR A 111 7.35 -19.86 5.82
N LEU A 112 6.13 -19.35 5.57
CA LEU A 112 5.41 -19.57 4.32
C LEU A 112 6.11 -18.91 3.12
N TYR A 113 6.68 -17.72 3.32
CA TYR A 113 7.42 -16.96 2.32
C TYR A 113 8.67 -17.69 1.84
N PHE A 114 9.42 -18.29 2.77
CA PHE A 114 10.62 -19.06 2.43
C PHE A 114 10.32 -20.47 1.91
N GLU A 115 9.07 -20.93 1.99
CA GLU A 115 8.65 -22.27 1.57
C GLU A 115 9.41 -23.41 2.29
N ILE A 116 9.86 -23.16 3.52
CA ILE A 116 10.61 -24.12 4.34
C ILE A 116 9.65 -25.07 5.07
N ASN A 117 9.97 -26.36 5.09
CA ASN A 117 9.21 -27.36 5.83
C ASN A 117 9.43 -27.19 7.34
N PHE A 118 8.35 -27.32 8.12
CA PHE A 118 8.39 -27.19 9.58
C PHE A 118 9.33 -28.22 10.24
N GLU A 119 9.53 -29.39 9.62
CA GLU A 119 10.47 -30.41 10.11
C GLU A 119 11.93 -29.93 10.18
N ASP A 120 12.34 -29.04 9.26
CA ASP A 120 13.69 -28.46 9.27
C ASP A 120 13.90 -27.49 10.43
N LEU A 121 12.81 -26.96 10.99
CA LEU A 121 12.82 -26.07 12.16
C LEU A 121 12.94 -26.82 13.49
N LEU A 122 12.84 -28.15 13.47
CA LEU A 122 12.92 -29.00 14.68
C LEU A 122 14.35 -29.44 15.01
N ARG A 123 15.31 -29.21 14.13
CA ARG A 123 16.72 -29.58 14.36
C ARG A 123 17.36 -28.59 15.33
N GLU A 124 17.91 -29.10 16.43
CA GLU A 124 18.73 -28.30 17.33
C GLU A 124 20.02 -27.88 16.61
N ASN A 125 20.26 -26.57 16.53
CA ASN A 125 21.44 -26.01 15.90
C ASN A 125 22.26 -25.18 16.90
N ASN A 126 23.58 -25.31 16.82
CA ASN A 126 24.47 -24.38 17.49
C ASN A 126 24.52 -23.08 16.67
N PHE A 127 23.66 -22.12 17.03
CA PHE A 127 23.52 -20.86 16.27
C PHE A 127 24.84 -20.13 16.09
N LYS A 128 25.72 -20.13 17.09
CA LYS A 128 27.03 -19.50 16.96
C LYS A 128 27.85 -20.13 15.83
N LYS A 129 27.99 -21.45 15.82
CA LYS A 129 28.72 -22.16 14.76
C LYS A 129 28.05 -21.99 13.38
N ALA A 130 26.72 -21.96 13.35
CA ALA A 130 25.97 -21.78 12.11
C ALA A 130 26.17 -20.37 11.52
N ILE A 131 26.14 -19.32 12.36
CA ILE A 131 26.40 -17.93 11.93
C ILE A 131 27.88 -17.72 11.59
N ASP A 132 28.82 -18.32 12.33
CA ASP A 132 30.26 -18.26 12.04
C ASP A 132 30.61 -18.84 10.65
N ASN A 133 29.75 -19.71 10.10
CA ASN A 133 29.90 -20.29 8.76
C ASN A 133 29.25 -19.45 7.64
N ILE A 134 28.57 -18.34 7.97
CA ILE A 134 28.00 -17.42 6.98
C ILE A 134 29.11 -16.48 6.51
N ASP A 135 29.69 -16.78 5.35
CA ASP A 135 30.77 -15.96 4.75
C ASP A 135 30.26 -14.61 4.20
N SER A 136 28.93 -14.47 4.05
CA SER A 136 28.29 -13.30 3.45
C SER A 136 27.91 -12.24 4.50
N LYS A 137 28.70 -11.17 4.55
CA LYS A 137 28.35 -9.93 5.29
C LYS A 137 26.94 -9.41 4.95
N LYS A 138 26.51 -9.58 3.71
CA LYS A 138 25.18 -9.15 3.24
C LYS A 138 24.08 -10.01 3.87
N SER A 139 24.24 -11.33 3.82
CA SER A 139 23.29 -12.30 4.39
C SER A 139 23.13 -12.10 5.89
N GLU A 140 24.26 -11.94 6.60
CA GLU A 140 24.26 -11.70 8.03
C GLU A 140 23.45 -10.43 8.39
N LYS A 141 23.61 -9.34 7.63
CA LYS A 141 22.83 -8.11 7.82
C LYS A 141 21.34 -8.27 7.53
N ILE A 142 20.97 -9.07 6.51
CA ILE A 142 19.56 -9.38 6.21
C ILE A 142 18.94 -10.09 7.41
N MET A 143 19.57 -11.16 7.88
CA MET A 143 19.08 -11.95 9.01
C MET A 143 18.94 -11.07 10.26
N TYR A 144 19.96 -10.26 10.56
CA TYR A 144 19.91 -9.35 11.69
C TYR A 144 18.74 -8.37 11.62
N LYS A 145 18.50 -7.77 10.44
CA LYS A 145 17.38 -6.86 10.21
C LYS A 145 16.03 -7.55 10.43
N ILE A 146 15.83 -8.74 9.86
CA ILE A 146 14.58 -9.51 10.03
C ILE A 146 14.36 -9.85 11.50
N ILE A 147 15.41 -10.21 12.24
CA ILE A 147 15.33 -10.44 13.70
C ILE A 147 14.92 -9.14 14.41
N LYS A 148 15.51 -8.00 14.07
CA LYS A 148 15.15 -6.70 14.69
C LYS A 148 13.69 -6.32 14.39
N GLU A 149 13.19 -6.56 13.18
CA GLU A 149 11.77 -6.36 12.85
C GLU A 149 10.85 -7.24 13.69
N TYR A 150 11.20 -8.53 13.87
CA TYR A 150 10.46 -9.45 14.73
C TYR A 150 10.46 -9.03 16.21
N LEU A 151 11.61 -8.60 16.73
CA LEU A 151 11.74 -8.14 18.11
C LEU A 151 10.96 -6.83 18.33
N TYR A 152 10.90 -5.95 17.33
CA TYR A 152 10.22 -4.66 17.41
C TYR A 152 8.74 -4.85 17.71
N LEU A 153 8.12 -5.88 17.13
CA LEU A 153 6.71 -6.22 17.35
C LEU A 153 6.37 -6.62 18.80
N GLU A 154 7.35 -6.87 19.68
CA GLU A 154 7.07 -7.19 21.08
C GLU A 154 6.49 -5.98 21.83
N ASN A 155 7.14 -4.82 21.71
CA ASN A 155 6.86 -3.62 22.50
C ASN A 155 6.95 -2.31 21.69
N ASN A 156 7.00 -2.39 20.37
CA ASN A 156 7.09 -1.26 19.44
C ASN A 156 8.26 -0.33 19.71
N THR A 157 9.40 -0.91 20.05
CA THR A 157 10.64 -0.18 20.36
C THR A 157 11.84 -1.04 20.02
N ASN A 158 12.94 -0.42 19.58
CA ASN A 158 14.22 -1.11 19.42
C ASN A 158 15.00 -1.31 20.73
N ASN A 159 14.49 -0.77 21.85
CA ASN A 159 15.14 -0.87 23.14
C ASN A 159 14.61 -2.07 23.94
N TYR A 160 15.32 -3.19 23.85
CA TYR A 160 15.01 -4.43 24.57
C TYR A 160 15.93 -4.67 25.78
N GLY A 161 16.73 -3.68 26.18
CA GLY A 161 17.82 -3.86 27.14
C GLY A 161 18.76 -4.99 26.72
N ASN A 162 19.11 -5.88 27.65
CA ASN A 162 20.00 -7.02 27.38
C ASN A 162 19.25 -8.32 27.04
N LYS A 163 17.92 -8.29 26.91
CA LYS A 163 17.05 -9.47 26.82
C LYS A 163 17.46 -10.43 25.68
N TYR A 164 17.83 -9.87 24.53
CA TYR A 164 18.13 -10.63 23.32
C TYR A 164 19.61 -10.64 22.93
N ASN A 165 20.50 -10.21 23.84
CA ASN A 165 21.92 -10.07 23.53
C ASN A 165 22.56 -11.38 23.08
N GLU A 166 22.15 -12.53 23.65
CA GLU A 166 22.68 -13.85 23.29
C GLU A 166 22.45 -14.23 21.81
N TYR A 167 21.42 -13.65 21.17
CA TYR A 167 21.13 -13.84 19.74
C TYR A 167 21.71 -12.71 18.90
N LEU A 168 21.49 -11.46 19.31
CA LEU A 168 21.92 -10.28 18.54
C LEU A 168 23.44 -10.16 18.45
N SER A 169 24.18 -10.60 19.49
CA SER A 169 25.65 -10.56 19.48
C SER A 169 26.29 -11.55 18.51
N LEU A 170 25.53 -12.51 17.97
CA LEU A 170 26.04 -13.47 16.99
C LEU A 170 26.33 -12.80 15.64
N PHE A 171 25.67 -11.69 15.34
CA PHE A 171 25.76 -11.00 14.04
C PHE A 171 26.69 -9.79 14.13
N VAL A 172 28.00 -10.01 13.95
CA VAL A 172 29.05 -8.97 13.99
C VAL A 172 28.79 -7.79 13.03
N TYR A 173 28.49 -8.06 11.76
CA TYR A 173 28.20 -7.04 10.75
C TYR A 173 26.80 -6.43 10.90
N GLY A 174 25.83 -7.19 11.41
CA GLY A 174 24.52 -6.66 11.80
C GLY A 174 24.65 -5.64 12.93
N LEU A 175 25.39 -6.00 13.98
CA LEU A 175 25.66 -5.14 15.15
C LEU A 175 26.43 -3.87 14.76
N ALA A 176 27.40 -3.98 13.85
CA ALA A 176 28.14 -2.83 13.34
C ALA A 176 27.25 -1.80 12.61
N ASP A 177 26.11 -2.24 12.07
CA ASP A 177 25.13 -1.41 11.35
C ASP A 177 23.83 -1.18 12.15
N ASN A 178 23.81 -1.56 13.44
CA ASN A 178 22.59 -1.65 14.23
C ASN A 178 21.79 -0.35 14.24
N LYS A 179 22.43 0.81 14.39
CA LYS A 179 21.72 2.11 14.40
C LYS A 179 20.99 2.40 13.09
N ASN A 180 21.59 2.06 11.95
CA ASN A 180 20.97 2.27 10.65
C ASN A 180 19.82 1.29 10.46
N ILE A 181 19.99 0.05 10.88
CA ILE A 181 18.92 -0.97 10.83
C ILE A 181 17.76 -0.59 11.75
N GLU A 182 18.02 -0.14 12.98
CA GLU A 182 16.99 0.37 13.90
C GLU A 182 16.21 1.53 13.29
N TYR A 183 16.93 2.48 12.68
CA TYR A 183 16.32 3.60 11.97
C TYR A 183 15.46 3.12 10.80
N GLU A 184 15.93 2.16 9.99
CA GLU A 184 15.14 1.60 8.89
C GLU A 184 13.85 0.93 9.38
N VAL A 185 13.92 0.15 10.47
CA VAL A 185 12.75 -0.50 11.07
C VAL A 185 11.76 0.54 11.60
N GLU A 186 12.23 1.51 12.39
CA GLU A 186 11.39 2.59 12.92
C GLU A 186 10.78 3.42 11.79
N PHE A 187 11.56 3.76 10.77
CA PHE A 187 11.10 4.53 9.62
C PHE A 187 10.02 3.76 8.82
N LYS A 188 10.21 2.46 8.60
CA LYS A 188 9.21 1.59 7.96
C LYS A 188 7.91 1.59 8.76
N VAL A 189 7.97 1.49 10.09
CA VAL A 189 6.79 1.53 10.97
C VAL A 189 6.13 2.91 10.98
N ILE A 190 6.91 3.99 11.02
CA ILE A 190 6.41 5.38 10.98
C ILE A 190 5.61 5.63 9.71
N ILE A 191 6.02 5.05 8.58
CA ILE A 191 5.38 5.25 7.28
C ILE A 191 4.17 4.34 7.07
N PHE A 192 4.28 3.05 7.39
CA PHE A 192 3.31 2.03 6.96
C PHE A 192 2.51 1.38 8.10
N GLY A 193 2.94 1.58 9.34
CA GLY A 193 2.35 0.94 10.53
C GLY A 193 3.18 -0.24 11.00
N GLU A 194 2.89 -0.75 12.20
CA GLU A 194 3.61 -1.93 12.72
C GLU A 194 3.27 -3.20 11.91
N GLU A 195 2.08 -3.22 11.29
CA GLU A 195 1.53 -4.35 10.56
C GLU A 195 2.34 -4.70 9.31
N ILE A 196 3.03 -3.71 8.73
CA ILE A 196 3.89 -3.91 7.57
C ILE A 196 5.00 -4.94 7.86
N LEU A 197 5.47 -5.03 9.12
CA LEU A 197 6.61 -5.86 9.49
C LEU A 197 6.30 -7.35 9.33
N TYR A 198 5.03 -7.77 9.49
CA TYR A 198 4.63 -9.16 9.28
C TYR A 198 3.84 -9.38 7.99
N GLN A 199 3.15 -8.36 7.46
CA GLN A 199 2.42 -8.47 6.19
C GLN A 199 3.36 -8.56 4.98
N GLN A 200 4.57 -7.98 5.06
CA GLN A 200 5.59 -8.04 4.01
C GLN A 200 6.02 -9.47 3.61
N PHE A 201 5.74 -10.47 4.45
CA PHE A 201 6.06 -11.88 4.19
C PHE A 201 4.83 -12.76 3.92
N SER A 202 3.61 -12.22 3.93
CA SER A 202 2.47 -13.07 3.58
C SER A 202 2.66 -13.61 2.15
N LYS A 203 2.25 -14.84 1.82
CA LYS A 203 2.19 -15.29 0.41
C LYS A 203 1.28 -14.39 -0.45
N TYR A 204 0.52 -13.53 0.22
CA TYR A 204 -0.32 -12.47 -0.31
C TYR A 204 0.26 -11.06 -0.03
N SER A 205 1.58 -10.96 0.15
CA SER A 205 2.31 -9.71 0.33
C SER A 205 2.20 -8.92 -0.97
N TYR A 206 1.27 -7.97 -1.04
CA TYR A 206 1.17 -7.02 -2.15
C TYR A 206 1.42 -7.66 -3.53
N ASN A 207 0.76 -8.79 -3.80
CA ASN A 207 0.68 -9.32 -5.14
C ASN A 207 -0.22 -8.37 -5.95
N PHE A 208 0.40 -7.60 -6.84
CA PHE A 208 -0.28 -6.80 -7.85
C PHE A 208 -1.00 -7.66 -8.89
N GLU A 209 -0.82 -8.99 -8.85
CA GLU A 209 -1.45 -9.98 -9.72
C GLU A 209 -1.85 -11.22 -8.90
N GLU A 210 -3.08 -11.67 -9.15
CA GLU A 210 -3.70 -12.95 -8.76
C GLU A 210 -3.83 -13.28 -7.26
N ASN A 211 -5.08 -13.24 -6.77
CA ASN A 211 -5.59 -14.26 -5.86
C ASN A 211 -7.01 -14.68 -6.22
N GLN A 212 -7.17 -16.01 -6.17
CA GLN A 212 -8.18 -16.83 -6.80
C GLN A 212 -9.59 -16.73 -6.19
N GLU A 213 -10.55 -16.94 -7.10
CA GLU A 213 -11.86 -17.57 -6.97
C GLU A 213 -12.40 -17.80 -5.54
N TYR A 214 -13.34 -16.95 -5.15
CA TYR A 214 -14.44 -17.37 -4.29
C TYR A 214 -15.48 -18.05 -5.17
N THR A 215 -15.60 -19.36 -5.03
CA THR A 215 -16.74 -20.12 -5.57
C THR A 215 -17.99 -19.72 -4.80
N TYR A 216 -18.90 -19.02 -5.46
CA TYR A 216 -20.31 -18.98 -5.08
C TYR A 216 -21.13 -19.44 -6.27
N GLU A 217 -21.89 -20.50 -6.04
CA GLU A 217 -22.77 -21.14 -6.99
C GLU A 217 -23.90 -20.19 -7.44
N ASN A 218 -24.22 -20.29 -8.74
CA ASN A 218 -25.44 -19.85 -9.43
C ASN A 218 -25.65 -18.32 -9.60
N VAL A 219 -25.48 -17.79 -10.82
CA VAL A 219 -26.53 -17.64 -11.86
C VAL A 219 -25.98 -16.84 -13.07
N GLU A 220 -26.21 -17.41 -14.26
CA GLU A 220 -26.21 -16.86 -15.63
C GLU A 220 -24.89 -16.56 -16.41
N GLU A 221 -24.87 -17.16 -17.60
CA GLU A 221 -23.76 -17.38 -18.51
C GLU A 221 -23.40 -16.15 -19.38
N ASN A 222 -22.12 -16.14 -19.80
CA ASN A 222 -21.48 -15.35 -20.87
C ASN A 222 -20.80 -14.02 -20.49
N ASP A 223 -19.63 -14.12 -19.86
CA ASP A 223 -18.48 -13.21 -20.09
C ASP A 223 -17.19 -13.82 -19.50
N LYS A 224 -16.83 -15.04 -19.93
CA LYS A 224 -15.57 -15.68 -19.51
C LYS A 224 -14.38 -15.07 -20.27
N ASN A 225 -13.42 -14.57 -19.51
CA ASN A 225 -12.08 -14.07 -19.88
C ASN A 225 -11.97 -12.60 -20.31
N ILE A 226 -12.48 -11.66 -19.50
CA ILE A 226 -11.98 -10.27 -19.56
C ILE A 226 -11.22 -9.99 -18.26
N GLU A 227 -9.89 -9.95 -18.36
CA GLU A 227 -9.02 -9.51 -17.29
C GLU A 227 -9.14 -7.98 -17.16
N TYR A 228 -9.71 -7.51 -16.05
CA TYR A 228 -9.92 -6.09 -15.80
C TYR A 228 -8.60 -5.41 -15.39
N GLU A 229 -7.99 -4.65 -16.31
CA GLU A 229 -6.82 -3.83 -15.99
C GLU A 229 -7.11 -2.84 -14.84
N GLY A 230 -6.15 -2.67 -13.94
CA GLY A 230 -6.23 -1.69 -12.85
C GLY A 230 -6.15 -0.25 -13.33
N LEU A 231 -7.07 0.60 -12.87
CA LEU A 231 -7.04 2.05 -13.11
C LEU A 231 -7.08 2.80 -11.78
N TYR A 232 -6.02 3.56 -11.50
CA TYR A 232 -5.86 4.27 -10.23
C TYR A 232 -6.08 5.78 -10.41
N ILE A 233 -7.10 6.33 -9.75
CA ILE A 233 -7.35 7.77 -9.70
C ILE A 233 -6.67 8.34 -8.46
N ASN A 234 -5.36 8.54 -8.56
CA ASN A 234 -4.53 9.05 -7.46
C ASN A 234 -4.43 10.58 -7.43
N ASN A 235 -4.82 11.24 -8.53
CA ASN A 235 -4.88 12.69 -8.65
C ASN A 235 -6.31 13.12 -8.98
N ILE A 236 -6.65 14.37 -8.68
CA ILE A 236 -7.99 14.91 -8.97
C ILE A 236 -8.26 14.83 -10.47
N MET A 237 -9.27 14.05 -10.85
CA MET A 237 -9.74 13.94 -12.22
C MET A 237 -10.81 15.01 -12.48
N GLN A 238 -10.66 15.76 -13.57
CA GLN A 238 -11.64 16.76 -14.00
C GLN A 238 -12.37 16.27 -15.24
N ILE A 239 -13.71 16.18 -15.17
CA ILE A 239 -14.58 15.98 -16.35
C ILE A 239 -15.27 17.30 -16.61
N LYS A 240 -15.03 17.88 -17.79
CA LYS A 240 -15.52 19.19 -18.16
C LYS A 240 -17.02 19.16 -18.51
N LYS A 241 -17.63 20.34 -18.54
CA LYS A 241 -18.99 20.49 -19.04
C LYS A 241 -19.07 19.98 -20.48
N ASP A 242 -20.16 19.29 -20.82
CA ASP A 242 -20.42 18.69 -22.13
C ASP A 242 -19.46 17.55 -22.52
N GLU A 243 -18.51 17.17 -21.64
CA GLU A 243 -17.67 16.00 -21.79
C GLU A 243 -18.39 14.74 -21.29
N THR A 244 -18.24 13.63 -22.02
CA THR A 244 -18.61 12.29 -21.53
C THR A 244 -17.34 11.47 -21.34
N LYS A 245 -17.08 11.06 -20.10
CA LYS A 245 -16.01 10.12 -19.78
C LYS A 245 -16.64 8.75 -19.49
N GLU A 246 -16.24 7.75 -20.26
CA GLU A 246 -16.62 6.37 -20.04
C GLU A 246 -15.40 5.57 -19.56
N ILE A 247 -15.59 4.80 -18.48
CA ILE A 247 -14.62 3.84 -17.96
C ILE A 247 -15.35 2.50 -17.93
N SER A 248 -14.85 1.57 -18.74
CA SER A 248 -15.45 0.25 -18.89
C SER A 248 -14.38 -0.82 -18.74
N TYR A 249 -14.76 -1.96 -18.15
CA TYR A 249 -13.88 -3.10 -17.96
C TYR A 249 -12.59 -2.77 -17.19
N LYS A 250 -12.71 -2.13 -16.01
CA LYS A 250 -11.56 -1.82 -15.15
C LYS A 250 -11.80 -2.19 -13.69
N ASN A 251 -10.70 -2.50 -13.00
CA ASN A 251 -10.60 -2.41 -11.55
C ASN A 251 -10.27 -0.95 -11.20
N LEU A 252 -11.30 -0.15 -10.92
CA LEU A 252 -11.18 1.29 -10.68
C LEU A 252 -10.95 1.58 -9.20
N TYR A 253 -9.77 2.10 -8.87
CA TYR A 253 -9.41 2.54 -7.52
C TYR A 253 -9.54 4.06 -7.40
N VAL A 254 -10.61 4.53 -6.74
CA VAL A 254 -10.88 5.96 -6.56
C VAL A 254 -10.20 6.44 -5.27
N ASN A 255 -8.91 6.76 -5.38
CA ASN A 255 -8.09 7.21 -4.26
C ASN A 255 -8.07 8.74 -4.09
N SER A 256 -8.63 9.47 -5.06
CA SER A 256 -8.72 10.93 -5.12
C SER A 256 -10.07 11.37 -5.69
N TYR A 257 -10.34 12.68 -5.72
CA TYR A 257 -11.63 13.21 -6.19
C TYR A 257 -11.79 13.15 -7.71
N ILE A 258 -12.99 12.77 -8.16
CA ILE A 258 -13.46 12.96 -9.52
C ILE A 258 -14.44 14.12 -9.51
N ASN A 259 -14.02 15.27 -10.03
CA ASN A 259 -14.86 16.45 -10.18
C ASN A 259 -15.57 16.38 -11.53
N CYS A 260 -16.87 16.08 -11.51
CA CYS A 260 -17.65 15.88 -12.72
C CYS A 260 -18.57 17.07 -13.00
N ASN A 261 -18.33 17.76 -14.11
CA ASN A 261 -19.20 18.80 -14.67
C ASN A 261 -19.98 18.33 -15.91
N GLY A 262 -19.67 17.14 -16.42
CA GLY A 262 -20.25 16.53 -17.62
C GLY A 262 -20.98 15.23 -17.31
N ILE A 263 -20.62 14.15 -18.01
CA ILE A 263 -21.22 12.82 -17.84
C ILE A 263 -20.11 11.81 -17.52
N LEU A 264 -20.24 11.09 -16.42
CA LEU A 264 -19.40 9.94 -16.08
C LEU A 264 -20.19 8.64 -16.27
N LYS A 265 -19.65 7.70 -17.05
CA LYS A 265 -20.22 6.37 -17.24
C LYS A 265 -19.22 5.32 -16.75
N LEU A 266 -19.65 4.48 -15.81
CA LEU A 266 -18.90 3.35 -15.29
C LEU A 266 -19.65 2.08 -15.67
N LYS A 267 -19.02 1.17 -16.44
CA LYS A 267 -19.69 -0.05 -16.93
C LYS A 267 -18.82 -1.28 -16.75
N LYS A 268 -19.36 -2.36 -16.19
CA LYS A 268 -18.61 -3.61 -16.00
C LYS A 268 -17.27 -3.35 -15.31
N CYS A 269 -17.31 -2.58 -14.22
CA CYS A 269 -16.13 -2.24 -13.44
C CYS A 269 -16.25 -2.82 -12.04
N THR A 270 -15.12 -3.12 -11.41
CA THR A 270 -15.05 -3.22 -9.95
C THR A 270 -14.52 -1.90 -9.42
N ILE A 271 -15.32 -1.21 -8.62
CA ILE A 271 -15.06 0.15 -8.14
C ILE A 271 -14.72 0.07 -6.66
N TYR A 272 -13.51 0.47 -6.32
CA TYR A 272 -13.01 0.54 -4.95
C TYR A 272 -12.98 2.00 -4.51
N TYR A 273 -13.64 2.29 -3.39
CA TYR A 273 -13.65 3.62 -2.78
C TYR A 273 -13.42 3.55 -1.28
N ASN A 274 -13.11 4.70 -0.67
CA ASN A 274 -12.68 4.78 0.74
C ASN A 274 -11.50 3.85 1.04
N ASN A 275 -10.58 3.72 0.08
CA ASN A 275 -9.36 2.93 0.22
C ASN A 275 -8.23 3.72 0.91
N THR A 276 -8.33 5.05 0.91
CA THR A 276 -7.37 5.98 1.52
C THR A 276 -7.98 6.68 2.74
N GLU A 277 -7.15 7.26 3.63
CA GLU A 277 -7.63 8.09 4.75
C GLU A 277 -7.85 9.56 4.37
N GLU A 278 -7.49 9.92 3.14
CA GLU A 278 -7.79 11.21 2.55
C GLU A 278 -9.15 11.14 1.86
N GLY A 279 -9.97 12.18 2.01
CA GLY A 279 -11.30 12.21 1.39
C GLY A 279 -11.20 11.96 -0.11
N ASN A 280 -11.95 10.98 -0.59
CA ASN A 280 -12.05 10.61 -2.00
C ASN A 280 -13.52 10.54 -2.40
N GLY A 281 -13.77 10.43 -3.70
CA GLY A 281 -15.12 10.29 -4.22
C GLY A 281 -15.39 11.15 -5.43
N ILE A 282 -16.66 11.24 -5.78
CA ILE A 282 -17.17 11.80 -7.01
C ILE A 282 -18.06 12.98 -6.63
N ILE A 283 -17.64 14.16 -7.05
CA ILE A 283 -18.40 15.39 -6.84
C ILE A 283 -19.09 15.73 -8.14
N LEU A 284 -20.43 15.61 -8.17
CA LEU A 284 -21.26 15.99 -9.30
C LEU A 284 -21.66 17.46 -9.17
N SER A 285 -21.07 18.32 -9.98
CA SER A 285 -21.51 19.70 -10.14
C SER A 285 -22.92 19.78 -10.71
N LYS A 286 -23.62 20.91 -10.57
CA LYS A 286 -24.99 21.10 -11.08
C LYS A 286 -25.13 20.66 -12.55
N ASN A 287 -26.16 19.84 -12.83
CA ASN A 287 -26.48 19.25 -14.14
C ASN A 287 -25.53 18.14 -14.65
N ALA A 288 -24.48 17.80 -13.90
CA ALA A 288 -23.65 16.63 -14.21
C ALA A 288 -24.42 15.33 -13.95
N ASN A 289 -24.03 14.25 -14.62
CA ASN A 289 -24.71 12.96 -14.48
C ASN A 289 -23.71 11.82 -14.33
N ILE A 290 -24.10 10.81 -13.56
CA ILE A 290 -23.36 9.55 -13.45
C ILE A 290 -24.27 8.37 -13.76
N SER A 291 -23.74 7.40 -14.51
CA SER A 291 -24.35 6.08 -14.69
C SER A 291 -23.37 4.98 -14.31
N ILE A 292 -23.78 4.07 -13.42
CA ILE A 292 -23.03 2.88 -13.01
C ILE A 292 -23.86 1.66 -13.42
N GLU A 293 -23.29 0.77 -14.23
CA GLU A 293 -24.04 -0.35 -14.81
C GLU A 293 -23.21 -1.63 -14.81
N ASN A 294 -23.77 -2.74 -14.32
CA ASN A 294 -23.08 -4.03 -14.25
C ASN A 294 -21.77 -3.98 -13.44
N CYS A 295 -21.71 -3.17 -12.37
CA CYS A 295 -20.48 -2.97 -11.60
C CYS A 295 -20.53 -3.65 -10.22
N ASN A 296 -19.36 -4.03 -9.72
CA ASN A 296 -19.15 -4.34 -8.30
C ASN A 296 -18.64 -3.09 -7.61
N ILE A 297 -19.28 -2.66 -6.53
CA ILE A 297 -18.96 -1.44 -5.78
C ILE A 297 -18.56 -1.88 -4.38
N ILE A 298 -17.33 -1.55 -4.00
CA ILE A 298 -16.70 -2.08 -2.78
C ILE A 298 -16.12 -0.92 -1.98
N CYS A 299 -16.59 -0.78 -0.74
CA CYS A 299 -16.02 0.14 0.22
C CYS A 299 -14.98 -0.60 1.06
N LYS A 300 -13.73 -0.11 1.05
CA LYS A 300 -12.62 -0.81 1.76
C LYS A 300 -12.45 -0.35 3.21
N LYS A 301 -13.02 0.80 3.61
CA LYS A 301 -13.00 1.31 4.99
C LYS A 301 -14.35 1.95 5.35
N MET A 302 -14.82 1.76 6.58
CA MET A 302 -16.02 2.44 7.13
C MET A 302 -15.75 3.92 7.48
N ASP A 303 -15.35 4.72 6.48
CA ASP A 303 -15.00 6.14 6.61
C ASP A 303 -16.21 7.07 6.39
N LYS A 304 -16.20 8.24 7.04
CA LYS A 304 -17.21 9.32 7.03
C LYS A 304 -17.28 10.14 5.72
N SER A 305 -16.42 9.88 4.73
CA SER A 305 -16.43 10.63 3.47
C SER A 305 -17.42 10.01 2.48
N ILE A 306 -18.28 10.86 1.92
CA ILE A 306 -19.33 10.43 1.00
C ILE A 306 -18.74 10.21 -0.38
N PHE A 307 -18.92 9.00 -0.91
CA PHE A 307 -18.36 8.60 -2.19
C PHE A 307 -18.98 9.32 -3.38
N ILE A 308 -20.30 9.51 -3.44
CA ILE A 308 -20.95 10.29 -4.49
C ILE A 308 -21.70 11.44 -3.84
N LYS A 309 -21.26 12.67 -4.10
CA LYS A 309 -21.93 13.88 -3.63
C LYS A 309 -22.54 14.63 -4.80
N THR A 310 -23.84 14.94 -4.72
CA THR A 310 -24.52 15.77 -5.72
C THR A 310 -24.69 17.21 -5.25
N LEU A 311 -24.45 18.18 -6.15
CA LEU A 311 -24.50 19.62 -5.86
C LEU A 311 -25.63 20.36 -6.59
N GLY A 312 -26.53 19.68 -7.32
CA GLY A 312 -27.62 20.33 -8.04
C GLY A 312 -28.57 19.37 -8.75
N ASN A 313 -29.19 19.77 -9.87
CA ASN A 313 -30.10 18.93 -10.65
C ASN A 313 -29.33 17.80 -11.37
N ASN A 314 -28.87 16.79 -10.62
CA ASN A 314 -28.08 15.69 -11.14
C ASN A 314 -28.94 14.45 -11.41
N LYS A 315 -28.52 13.62 -12.36
CA LYS A 315 -29.04 12.25 -12.52
C LYS A 315 -27.98 11.25 -12.08
N VAL A 316 -28.33 10.41 -11.12
CA VAL A 316 -27.55 9.26 -10.65
C VAL A 316 -28.32 8.00 -11.01
N SER A 317 -27.78 7.18 -11.91
CA SER A 317 -28.40 5.91 -12.31
C SER A 317 -27.46 4.76 -11.97
N ILE A 318 -27.91 3.79 -11.18
CA ILE A 318 -27.15 2.60 -10.82
C ILE A 318 -28.02 1.39 -11.14
N LYS A 319 -27.52 0.51 -12.01
CA LYS A 319 -28.29 -0.63 -12.53
C LYS A 319 -27.48 -1.91 -12.51
N ASN A 320 -28.14 -3.04 -12.23
CA ASN A 320 -27.54 -4.37 -12.35
C ASN A 320 -26.19 -4.49 -11.61
N SER A 321 -26.04 -3.81 -10.48
CA SER A 321 -24.76 -3.64 -9.80
C SER A 321 -24.82 -4.20 -8.39
N LYS A 322 -23.66 -4.60 -7.86
CA LYS A 322 -23.53 -5.21 -6.54
C LYS A 322 -22.78 -4.28 -5.60
N PHE A 323 -23.37 -3.98 -4.45
CA PHE A 323 -22.76 -3.23 -3.37
C PHE A 323 -22.27 -4.22 -2.31
N LEU A 324 -20.98 -4.13 -1.98
CA LEU A 324 -20.32 -4.98 -0.99
C LEU A 324 -19.68 -4.09 0.07
N ASP A 325 -20.04 -4.34 1.33
CA ASP A 325 -19.47 -3.67 2.51
C ASP A 325 -19.60 -2.13 2.46
N CYS A 326 -20.57 -1.61 1.70
CA CYS A 326 -20.64 -0.19 1.38
C CYS A 326 -21.19 0.66 2.53
N SER A 327 -20.54 1.80 2.77
CA SER A 327 -20.94 2.85 3.71
C SER A 327 -20.69 4.21 3.08
N TYR A 328 -21.45 5.26 3.46
CA TYR A 328 -21.28 6.63 2.96
C TYR A 328 -21.25 6.70 1.43
N PHE A 329 -22.14 5.96 0.76
CA PHE A 329 -22.05 5.79 -0.68
C PHE A 329 -22.58 7.01 -1.45
N LEU A 330 -23.77 7.51 -1.12
CA LEU A 330 -24.41 8.60 -1.86
C LEU A 330 -24.92 9.67 -0.90
N LYS A 331 -24.80 10.95 -1.27
CA LYS A 331 -25.55 12.06 -0.65
C LYS A 331 -26.15 12.94 -1.72
N VAL A 332 -27.46 13.14 -1.60
CA VAL A 332 -28.27 13.88 -2.56
C VAL A 332 -28.58 15.29 -2.05
N GLY A 333 -27.99 16.30 -2.72
CA GLY A 333 -28.27 17.71 -2.47
C GLY A 333 -27.76 18.29 -1.14
N GLU A 334 -28.00 19.59 -0.96
CA GLU A 334 -27.84 20.30 0.31
C GLU A 334 -29.21 20.76 0.80
N SER A 335 -29.43 20.72 2.12
CA SER A 335 -30.71 20.67 2.83
C SER A 335 -31.73 21.81 2.57
N TYR A 336 -31.46 22.76 1.67
CA TYR A 336 -32.23 24.00 1.51
C TYR A 336 -32.48 24.45 0.06
N SER A 337 -32.29 23.60 -0.95
CA SER A 337 -32.51 24.00 -2.35
C SER A 337 -33.64 23.21 -3.02
N SER A 338 -34.39 23.89 -3.90
CA SER A 338 -35.40 23.31 -4.80
C SER A 338 -34.76 22.45 -5.92
N THR A 339 -33.74 21.67 -5.59
CA THR A 339 -32.99 20.84 -6.53
C THR A 339 -33.70 19.51 -6.73
N GLN A 340 -33.99 19.19 -7.98
CA GLN A 340 -34.61 17.92 -8.37
C GLN A 340 -33.50 16.97 -8.84
N ASN A 341 -32.79 16.38 -7.88
CA ASN A 341 -31.93 15.24 -8.16
C ASN A 341 -32.80 14.05 -8.54
N LYS A 342 -32.42 13.31 -9.58
CA LYS A 342 -33.05 12.03 -9.92
C LYS A 342 -32.08 10.90 -9.64
N VAL A 343 -32.37 10.12 -8.60
CA VAL A 343 -31.63 8.90 -8.28
C VAL A 343 -32.46 7.69 -8.70
N THR A 344 -31.82 6.73 -9.35
CA THR A 344 -32.42 5.45 -9.72
C THR A 344 -31.43 4.35 -9.38
N ILE A 345 -31.78 3.47 -8.45
CA ILE A 345 -31.04 2.25 -8.12
C ILE A 345 -31.99 1.10 -8.46
N ASP A 346 -31.61 0.29 -9.44
CA ASP A 346 -32.50 -0.70 -10.07
C ASP A 346 -31.75 -2.03 -10.26
N ASN A 347 -32.41 -3.13 -9.91
CA ASN A 347 -31.83 -4.48 -9.99
C ASN A 347 -30.42 -4.58 -9.39
N CYS A 348 -30.23 -4.12 -8.14
CA CYS A 348 -28.93 -4.12 -7.48
C CYS A 348 -28.95 -4.99 -6.22
N ASP A 349 -27.85 -5.70 -5.99
CA ASP A 349 -27.63 -6.48 -4.77
C ASP A 349 -26.92 -5.60 -3.74
N ILE A 350 -27.43 -5.56 -2.51
CA ILE A 350 -26.84 -4.79 -1.41
C ILE A 350 -26.48 -5.76 -0.29
N ILE A 351 -25.18 -5.95 -0.05
CA ILE A 351 -24.68 -6.98 0.86
C ILE A 351 -23.73 -6.33 1.87
N ASN A 352 -24.02 -6.56 3.16
CA ASN A 352 -23.24 -6.08 4.31
C ASN A 352 -22.96 -4.56 4.31
N CYS A 353 -23.90 -3.77 3.77
CA CYS A 353 -23.80 -2.31 3.74
C CYS A 353 -24.36 -1.70 5.04
N SER A 354 -23.81 -0.57 5.49
CA SER A 354 -24.20 0.07 6.75
C SER A 354 -25.42 0.99 6.60
N ASP A 355 -26.02 1.42 7.72
CA ASP A 355 -27.19 2.31 7.71
C ASP A 355 -26.92 3.69 7.07
N ASP A 356 -25.67 4.16 7.08
CA ASP A 356 -25.20 5.39 6.44
C ASP A 356 -24.97 5.25 4.91
N PHE A 357 -25.66 4.31 4.26
CA PHE A 357 -25.46 3.98 2.84
C PHE A 357 -26.01 5.06 1.88
N TYR A 358 -27.05 5.82 2.25
CA TYR A 358 -27.73 6.82 1.40
C TYR A 358 -27.99 8.18 2.05
#